data_AF-A0A957SK84-F1
#
_entry.id   AF-A0A957SK84-F1
#
_cell.length_a   1.000
_cell.length_b   1.000
_cell.length_c   1.000
_cell.angle_alpha   90.00
_cell.angle_beta   90.00
_cell.angle_gamma   90.00
#
_symmetry.space_group_name_H-M   'P 1'
#
loop_
_entity.id
_entity.type
_entity.pdbx_description
1 polymer ?
#
loop_
_entity_poly.entity_id
_entity_poly.type
_entity_poly.pdbx_seq_one_letter_code
_entity_poly.pdbx_strand_id
1 'polypeptide(L)'
;MLDIKTPITDMGKFTPKNCGTSFIEDLAYDSFNNATSMKTPASKVTGLVVMATDEVTSTGSITGPVRGPKLVYAHNVMGDPSPVVTSRYPTPTASGIALTAVVTATFSKHMVAATFNQTTFAVEDESNTLVPGAYDYDAGSRTIYFTPDAPLQALMTYTVKLTNGIKDDSNQGLNQGFEAGPQVEEWSFRTEPPSVRFTEASYSANELDGSVLVTASLNSALAVSTTVQVDTSDNTATAGSGDYTATSTTLTFNPGE
;
A
#
# COMPACT_ATOMS: atom_id res chain seq x y z
N MET A 1 50.44 0.63 -5.28
CA MET A 1 49.67 1.81 -4.81
C MET A 1 49.70 2.84 -5.92
N LEU A 2 48.59 2.98 -6.65
CA LEU A 2 48.41 4.01 -7.68
C LEU A 2 47.23 4.86 -7.22
N ASP A 3 47.47 6.15 -6.96
CA ASP A 3 46.43 7.10 -6.57
C ASP A 3 45.48 7.37 -7.75
N ILE A 4 44.17 7.32 -7.48
CA ILE A 4 43.13 7.77 -8.41
C ILE A 4 43.26 9.30 -8.53
N LYS A 5 43.73 9.78 -9.68
CA LYS A 5 44.06 11.21 -9.91
C LYS A 5 42.99 12.06 -10.60
N THR A 6 41.75 11.61 -10.76
CA THR A 6 40.75 12.44 -11.47
C THR A 6 39.34 12.35 -10.88
N PRO A 7 38.67 13.49 -10.60
CA PRO A 7 37.26 13.53 -10.20
C PRO A 7 36.33 12.96 -11.29
N ILE A 8 35.22 12.35 -10.84
CA ILE A 8 34.18 11.73 -11.69
C ILE A 8 33.59 12.69 -12.76
N THR A 9 33.73 13.99 -12.56
CA THR A 9 33.23 15.05 -13.45
C THR A 9 34.02 15.22 -14.74
N ASP A 10 35.27 14.74 -14.81
CA ASP A 10 36.14 14.87 -15.99
C ASP A 10 36.10 13.63 -16.90
N MET A 11 35.27 12.62 -16.57
CA MET A 11 35.04 11.47 -17.42
C MET A 11 34.03 11.83 -18.51
N GLY A 12 34.51 12.05 -19.73
CA GLY A 12 33.70 12.38 -20.90
C GLY A 12 32.51 11.43 -21.15
N LYS A 13 31.56 11.87 -22.00
CA LYS A 13 30.32 11.13 -22.29
C LYS A 13 30.58 9.67 -22.68
N PHE A 14 29.91 8.74 -22.00
CA PHE A 14 29.92 7.31 -22.30
C PHE A 14 29.52 7.05 -23.76
N THR A 15 30.45 6.54 -24.57
CA THR A 15 30.13 6.04 -25.92
C THR A 15 29.65 4.58 -25.83
N PRO A 16 28.50 4.24 -26.44
CA PRO A 16 27.83 2.97 -26.20
C PRO A 16 28.44 1.84 -27.05
N LYS A 17 29.68 1.43 -26.76
CA LYS A 17 30.27 0.32 -27.55
C LYS A 17 31.22 -0.67 -26.88
N ASN A 18 31.36 -0.68 -25.55
CA ASN A 18 32.15 -1.71 -24.86
C ASN A 18 31.35 -2.37 -23.74
N CYS A 19 30.54 -3.38 -24.08
CA CYS A 19 30.07 -4.36 -23.11
C CYS A 19 31.24 -5.30 -22.81
N GLY A 20 31.77 -5.31 -21.58
CA GLY A 20 32.66 -6.39 -21.11
C GLY A 20 33.94 -6.01 -20.36
N THR A 21 34.26 -4.73 -20.15
CA THR A 21 35.39 -4.33 -19.28
C THR A 21 34.88 -3.66 -18.01
N SER A 22 35.25 -4.20 -16.84
CA SER A 22 34.94 -3.61 -15.53
C SER A 22 35.41 -2.15 -15.46
N PHE A 23 34.57 -1.26 -14.95
CA PHE A 23 34.83 0.19 -14.93
C PHE A 23 35.48 0.68 -13.63
N ILE A 24 35.36 -0.10 -12.54
CA ILE A 24 36.08 0.09 -11.27
C ILE A 24 36.54 -1.28 -10.80
N GLU A 25 37.84 -1.39 -10.51
CA GLU A 25 38.45 -2.54 -9.84
C GLU A 25 39.19 -1.99 -8.62
N ASP A 26 38.73 -2.33 -7.41
CA ASP A 26 39.48 -2.11 -6.19
C ASP A 26 40.13 -3.45 -5.81
N LEU A 27 41.45 -3.50 -5.87
CA LEU A 27 42.24 -4.69 -5.57
C LEU A 27 42.42 -4.91 -4.05
N ALA A 28 41.90 -4.02 -3.20
CA ALA A 28 42.16 -4.03 -1.75
C ALA A 28 40.99 -4.51 -0.87
N TYR A 29 39.73 -4.47 -1.32
CA TYR A 29 38.56 -4.86 -0.51
C TYR A 29 37.59 -5.79 -1.24
N ASP A 30 37.34 -6.95 -0.66
CA ASP A 30 36.77 -8.13 -1.32
C ASP A 30 35.38 -8.58 -0.80
N SER A 31 34.58 -7.73 -0.15
CA SER A 31 33.18 -8.08 0.21
C SER A 31 32.18 -6.91 0.21
N PHE A 32 31.04 -7.11 -0.48
CA PHE A 32 29.75 -6.46 -0.26
C PHE A 32 28.73 -7.59 -0.43
N ASN A 33 27.72 -7.72 0.43
CA ASN A 33 26.89 -8.92 0.55
C ASN A 33 25.44 -8.71 0.04
N ASN A 34 24.98 -9.71 -0.72
CA ASN A 34 23.64 -10.20 -1.10
C ASN A 34 22.44 -9.27 -1.43
N ALA A 35 21.93 -9.32 -2.68
CA ALA A 35 20.51 -9.12 -3.01
C ALA A 35 20.06 -9.85 -4.30
N THR A 36 18.98 -10.61 -4.20
CA THR A 36 18.37 -11.49 -5.24
C THR A 36 17.15 -10.83 -5.91
N SER A 37 17.28 -10.29 -7.13
CA SER A 37 16.25 -10.18 -8.22
C SER A 37 16.59 -9.08 -9.28
N MET A 38 15.92 -9.15 -10.45
CA MET A 38 16.22 -8.47 -11.74
C MET A 38 16.58 -6.98 -11.67
N LYS A 39 17.51 -6.53 -12.53
CA LYS A 39 17.97 -5.15 -12.54
C LYS A 39 18.18 -4.54 -13.96
N THR A 40 17.68 -3.31 -14.24
CA THR A 40 17.61 -2.56 -15.54
C THR A 40 18.71 -1.47 -15.79
N PRO A 41 19.18 -1.18 -17.02
CA PRO A 41 20.30 -0.23 -17.24
C PRO A 41 20.10 1.21 -16.72
N ALA A 42 21.23 1.82 -16.37
CA ALA A 42 21.43 3.15 -15.84
C ALA A 42 21.26 4.31 -16.86
N SER A 43 20.29 5.23 -16.69
CA SER A 43 20.11 6.47 -17.51
C SER A 43 19.94 7.69 -16.61
N LYS A 44 19.91 8.96 -17.10
CA LYS A 44 19.68 10.19 -16.27
C LYS A 44 18.33 10.27 -15.52
N VAL A 45 17.51 9.23 -15.55
CA VAL A 45 16.26 9.04 -14.78
C VAL A 45 16.50 8.16 -13.54
N THR A 46 17.62 7.44 -13.55
CA THR A 46 18.07 6.43 -12.60
C THR A 46 19.59 6.70 -12.31
N GLY A 47 20.23 6.29 -11.24
CA GLY A 47 21.39 6.80 -10.43
C GLY A 47 21.76 6.03 -9.16
N LEU A 48 22.76 5.21 -9.26
CA LEU A 48 23.21 4.22 -8.30
C LEU A 48 22.42 3.86 -7.01
N VAL A 49 21.88 2.64 -6.96
CA VAL A 49 21.88 1.76 -5.78
C VAL A 49 22.80 0.57 -6.06
N VAL A 50 23.76 0.35 -5.16
CA VAL A 50 24.73 -0.75 -5.24
C VAL A 50 24.17 -1.95 -4.46
N MET A 51 24.06 -3.12 -5.10
CA MET A 51 23.84 -4.38 -4.38
C MET A 51 24.80 -5.44 -4.92
N ALA A 52 25.51 -6.13 -4.03
CA ALA A 52 26.46 -7.20 -4.36
C ALA A 52 25.88 -8.58 -4.00
N THR A 53 26.50 -9.68 -4.46
CA THR A 53 26.06 -11.06 -4.16
C THR A 53 27.25 -11.99 -3.81
N ASP A 54 26.94 -13.12 -3.16
CA ASP A 54 27.86 -14.18 -2.69
C ASP A 54 28.19 -15.24 -3.77
N GLU A 55 29.27 -16.00 -3.55
CA GLU A 55 30.04 -16.93 -4.39
C GLU A 55 29.28 -18.24 -4.74
N VAL A 56 29.33 -18.68 -6.01
CA VAL A 56 28.93 -20.05 -6.39
C VAL A 56 30.18 -20.93 -6.37
N THR A 57 30.25 -21.88 -5.43
CA THR A 57 31.26 -22.94 -5.48
C THR A 57 30.70 -24.16 -6.23
N SER A 58 31.14 -24.39 -7.47
CA SER A 58 30.92 -25.68 -8.12
C SER A 58 31.99 -26.67 -7.63
N THR A 59 31.60 -27.62 -6.79
CA THR A 59 32.48 -28.71 -6.36
C THR A 59 32.63 -29.74 -7.49
N GLY A 60 33.74 -29.66 -8.23
CA GLY A 60 34.06 -30.61 -9.32
C GLY A 60 35.50 -30.51 -9.81
N SER A 61 36.43 -31.04 -9.01
CA SER A 61 37.86 -31.36 -9.26
C SER A 61 38.46 -31.01 -10.64
N ILE A 62 39.42 -30.07 -10.67
CA ILE A 62 40.87 -30.38 -10.72
C ILE A 62 41.69 -29.09 -10.46
N THR A 63 42.48 -29.11 -9.37
CA THR A 63 43.50 -28.12 -8.94
C THR A 63 43.03 -26.69 -8.57
N GLY A 64 42.75 -26.49 -7.28
CA GLY A 64 42.63 -25.18 -6.62
C GLY A 64 41.25 -24.50 -6.72
N PRO A 65 40.86 -23.62 -5.76
CA PRO A 65 39.66 -22.81 -5.91
C PRO A 65 39.86 -21.86 -7.11
N VAL A 66 39.24 -22.17 -8.24
CA VAL A 66 39.12 -21.22 -9.34
C VAL A 66 38.11 -20.16 -8.91
N ARG A 67 38.60 -19.07 -8.31
CA ARG A 67 37.81 -17.86 -8.08
C ARG A 67 37.45 -17.28 -9.44
N GLY A 68 36.25 -17.56 -9.92
CA GLY A 68 35.68 -16.83 -11.06
C GLY A 68 35.55 -15.34 -10.72
N PRO A 69 35.54 -14.44 -11.72
CA PRO A 69 35.42 -13.01 -11.48
C PRO A 69 34.13 -12.69 -10.71
N LYS A 70 34.27 -11.94 -9.63
CA LYS A 70 33.18 -11.37 -8.83
C LYS A 70 32.44 -10.34 -9.69
N LEU A 71 31.23 -10.66 -10.15
CA LEU A 71 30.45 -9.75 -10.98
C LEU A 71 29.72 -8.74 -10.07
N VAL A 72 30.08 -7.46 -10.20
CA VAL A 72 29.37 -6.34 -9.57
C VAL A 72 28.32 -5.82 -10.55
N TYR A 73 27.04 -5.82 -10.15
CA TYR A 73 25.96 -5.20 -10.92
C TYR A 73 25.61 -3.84 -10.32
N ALA A 74 26.04 -2.78 -11.00
CA ALA A 74 25.64 -1.41 -10.70
C ALA A 74 24.28 -1.10 -11.36
N HIS A 75 23.32 -0.62 -10.58
CA HIS A 75 22.00 -0.21 -11.05
C HIS A 75 21.66 1.16 -10.53
N ASN A 76 20.93 1.94 -11.31
CA ASN A 76 20.83 3.38 -11.12
C ASN A 76 19.47 3.74 -10.38
N VAL A 77 19.35 4.67 -9.38
CA VAL A 77 18.38 5.88 -9.20
C VAL A 77 18.87 7.45 -9.15
N MET A 78 18.88 8.30 -10.23
CA MET A 78 19.57 9.63 -10.47
C MET A 78 18.81 10.19 -11.64
N GLY A 79 17.89 11.08 -11.31
CA GLY A 79 16.96 11.64 -12.23
C GLY A 79 15.64 11.86 -11.55
N ASP A 80 14.65 12.23 -12.34
CA ASP A 80 13.27 12.35 -11.90
C ASP A 80 12.56 11.01 -12.19
N PRO A 81 12.42 10.09 -11.22
CA PRO A 81 11.82 8.77 -11.46
C PRO A 81 10.31 8.93 -11.61
N SER A 82 9.64 8.16 -12.47
CA SER A 82 8.17 8.20 -12.60
C SER A 82 7.44 8.16 -11.23
N PRO A 83 6.30 8.87 -11.09
CA PRO A 83 5.55 8.85 -9.85
C PRO A 83 5.03 7.45 -9.54
N VAL A 84 4.96 7.11 -8.26
CA VAL A 84 4.41 5.85 -7.74
C VAL A 84 3.43 6.13 -6.62
N VAL A 85 2.47 5.22 -6.39
CA VAL A 85 1.56 5.29 -5.25
C VAL A 85 2.26 4.76 -3.99
N THR A 86 2.40 5.59 -2.97
CA THR A 86 3.07 5.27 -1.70
C THR A 86 2.11 4.83 -0.60
N SER A 87 0.85 5.26 -0.65
CA SER A 87 -0.21 4.80 0.23
C SER A 87 -1.58 4.90 -0.46
N ARG A 88 -2.53 4.09 -0.02
CA ARG A 88 -3.90 4.06 -0.57
C ARG A 88 -4.90 3.65 0.49
N TYR A 89 -6.12 4.18 0.37
CA TYR A 89 -7.27 3.79 1.17
C TYR A 89 -8.51 3.68 0.26
N PRO A 90 -9.39 2.69 0.46
CA PRO A 90 -9.24 1.53 1.33
C PRO A 90 -8.00 0.69 1.00
N THR A 91 -7.48 -0.07 1.97
CA THR A 91 -6.33 -0.95 1.72
C THR A 91 -6.74 -2.10 0.78
N PRO A 92 -5.80 -2.68 0.01
CA PRO A 92 -6.11 -3.82 -0.85
C PRO A 92 -6.82 -4.94 -0.09
N THR A 93 -7.87 -5.47 -0.70
CA THR A 93 -8.75 -6.54 -0.19
C THR A 93 -9.42 -6.24 1.16
N ALA A 94 -9.51 -4.97 1.56
CA ALA A 94 -10.24 -4.59 2.77
C ALA A 94 -11.73 -4.96 2.68
N SER A 95 -12.34 -5.30 3.81
CA SER A 95 -13.78 -5.53 3.97
C SER A 95 -14.32 -4.65 5.10
N GLY A 96 -15.64 -4.55 5.24
CA GLY A 96 -16.25 -3.68 6.26
C GLY A 96 -16.15 -2.18 5.93
N ILE A 97 -15.82 -1.84 4.67
CA ILE A 97 -15.66 -0.44 4.26
C ILE A 97 -17.02 0.26 4.26
N ALA A 98 -17.05 1.46 4.84
CA ALA A 98 -18.25 2.28 4.91
C ALA A 98 -18.80 2.59 3.51
N LEU A 99 -20.12 2.71 3.40
CA LEU A 99 -20.77 3.09 2.15
C LEU A 99 -20.41 4.53 1.70
N THR A 100 -19.94 5.36 2.62
CA THR A 100 -19.52 6.75 2.38
C THR A 100 -18.00 6.89 2.25
N ALA A 101 -17.28 5.78 2.06
CA ALA A 101 -15.82 5.81 2.00
C ALA A 101 -15.31 6.70 0.87
N VAL A 102 -14.39 7.60 1.24
CA VAL A 102 -13.58 8.39 0.29
C VAL A 102 -12.37 7.56 -0.10
N VAL A 103 -12.19 7.32 -1.40
CA VAL A 103 -11.03 6.58 -1.90
C VAL A 103 -9.85 7.55 -2.03
N THR A 104 -8.68 7.16 -1.54
CA THR A 104 -7.48 8.00 -1.59
C THR A 104 -6.26 7.26 -2.13
N ALA A 105 -5.37 8.02 -2.76
CA ALA A 105 -4.03 7.58 -3.12
C ALA A 105 -3.02 8.70 -2.86
N THR A 106 -1.90 8.37 -2.23
CA THR A 106 -0.79 9.30 -2.01
C THR A 106 0.36 8.95 -2.94
N PHE A 107 0.99 9.96 -3.53
CA PHE A 107 2.04 9.79 -4.53
C PHE A 107 3.43 10.14 -3.97
N SER A 108 4.46 9.57 -4.59
CA SER A 108 5.87 9.84 -4.25
C SER A 108 6.30 11.27 -4.54
N LYS A 109 5.58 11.99 -5.40
CA LYS A 109 5.86 13.38 -5.79
C LYS A 109 4.60 14.13 -6.23
N HIS A 110 4.77 15.41 -6.55
CA HIS A 110 3.70 16.27 -7.02
C HIS A 110 3.11 15.77 -8.34
N MET A 111 1.79 15.85 -8.44
CA MET A 111 1.00 15.40 -9.58
C MET A 111 0.23 16.56 -10.20
N VAL A 112 -0.07 16.48 -11.48
CA VAL A 112 -0.89 17.48 -12.19
C VAL A 112 -2.36 17.16 -11.95
N ALA A 113 -3.03 18.01 -11.17
CA ALA A 113 -4.42 17.82 -10.75
C ALA A 113 -5.39 17.54 -11.91
N ALA A 114 -5.22 18.21 -13.05
CA ALA A 114 -6.06 18.02 -14.23
C ALA A 114 -5.96 16.62 -14.88
N THR A 115 -4.95 15.82 -14.50
CA THR A 115 -4.79 14.45 -14.99
C THR A 115 -5.59 13.44 -14.20
N PHE A 116 -6.25 13.82 -13.10
CA PHE A 116 -7.20 12.98 -12.38
C PHE A 116 -8.61 13.16 -12.96
N ASN A 117 -9.15 12.09 -13.53
CA ASN A 117 -10.51 12.04 -14.07
C ASN A 117 -10.96 10.58 -14.21
N GLN A 118 -12.20 10.35 -14.64
CA GLN A 118 -12.80 9.02 -14.77
C GLN A 118 -12.03 8.03 -15.66
N THR A 119 -11.17 8.52 -16.57
CA THR A 119 -10.38 7.64 -17.46
C THR A 119 -9.05 7.24 -16.86
N THR A 120 -8.51 8.06 -15.95
CA THR A 120 -7.17 7.88 -15.38
C THR A 120 -7.19 7.41 -13.94
N PHE A 121 -8.23 7.76 -13.18
CA PHE A 121 -8.58 7.25 -11.86
C PHE A 121 -10.03 6.79 -11.92
N ALA A 122 -10.24 5.48 -12.06
CA ALA A 122 -11.57 4.88 -12.10
C ALA A 122 -11.85 4.12 -10.80
N VAL A 123 -13.09 4.22 -10.32
CA VAL A 123 -13.65 3.30 -9.32
C VAL A 123 -14.80 2.57 -9.99
N GLU A 124 -14.74 1.25 -10.02
CA GLU A 124 -15.70 0.39 -10.71
C GLU A 124 -16.36 -0.57 -9.72
N ASP A 125 -17.64 -0.87 -9.90
CA ASP A 125 -18.32 -1.93 -9.16
C ASP A 125 -17.95 -3.33 -9.69
N GLU A 126 -18.53 -4.38 -9.10
CA GLU A 126 -18.28 -5.77 -9.50
C GLU A 126 -18.76 -6.11 -10.93
N SER A 127 -19.62 -5.27 -11.51
CA SER A 127 -20.08 -5.38 -12.89
C SER A 127 -19.22 -4.56 -13.87
N ASN A 128 -18.11 -3.97 -13.39
CA ASN A 128 -17.26 -3.01 -14.12
C ASN A 128 -17.99 -1.73 -14.53
N THR A 129 -19.02 -1.33 -13.79
CA THR A 129 -19.69 -0.04 -13.97
C THR A 129 -18.94 1.04 -13.23
N LEU A 130 -18.65 2.17 -13.89
CA LEU A 130 -17.99 3.31 -13.27
C LEU A 130 -18.88 3.94 -12.19
N VAL A 131 -18.30 4.16 -11.02
CA VAL A 131 -18.86 4.96 -9.94
C VAL A 131 -18.59 6.44 -10.23
N PRO A 132 -19.61 7.29 -10.39
CA PRO A 132 -19.42 8.72 -10.54
C PRO A 132 -18.97 9.35 -9.22
N GLY A 133 -18.11 10.37 -9.31
CA GLY A 133 -17.58 11.07 -8.14
C GLY A 133 -16.71 12.26 -8.49
N ALA A 134 -16.35 13.02 -7.46
CA ALA A 134 -15.48 14.17 -7.54
C ALA A 134 -14.01 13.84 -7.21
N TYR A 135 -13.09 14.53 -7.88
CA TYR A 135 -11.64 14.41 -7.69
C TYR A 135 -11.10 15.70 -7.06
N ASP A 136 -10.46 15.57 -5.90
CA ASP A 136 -9.83 16.69 -5.21
C ASP A 136 -8.38 16.33 -4.84
N TYR A 137 -7.41 17.01 -5.44
CA TYR A 137 -5.99 16.72 -5.23
C TYR A 137 -5.35 17.78 -4.34
N ASP A 138 -4.87 17.36 -3.18
CA ASP A 138 -4.07 18.19 -2.29
C ASP A 138 -2.58 18.04 -2.63
N ALA A 139 -2.01 19.08 -3.23
CA ALA A 139 -0.59 19.13 -3.57
C ALA A 139 0.33 19.10 -2.34
N GLY A 140 -0.11 19.59 -1.17
CA GLY A 140 0.70 19.64 0.04
C GLY A 140 0.96 18.24 0.63
N SER A 141 -0.09 17.42 0.70
CA SER A 141 0.00 16.01 1.10
C SER A 141 0.36 15.06 -0.05
N ARG A 142 0.24 15.52 -1.30
CA ARG A 142 0.32 14.72 -2.53
C ARG A 142 -0.72 13.61 -2.57
N THR A 143 -1.90 13.88 -2.06
CA THR A 143 -2.99 12.91 -1.94
C THR A 143 -4.17 13.33 -2.82
N ILE A 144 -4.65 12.41 -3.65
CA ILE A 144 -5.93 12.54 -4.35
C ILE A 144 -7.04 11.96 -3.48
N TYR A 145 -8.17 12.65 -3.43
CA TYR A 145 -9.41 12.23 -2.79
C TYR A 145 -10.47 12.05 -3.87
N PHE A 146 -10.98 10.82 -4.01
CA PHE A 146 -12.15 10.51 -4.82
C PHE A 146 -13.36 10.32 -3.91
N THR A 147 -14.34 11.22 -4.05
CA THR A 147 -15.59 11.18 -3.29
C THR A 147 -16.72 10.75 -4.21
N PRO A 148 -17.31 9.55 -4.01
CA PRO A 148 -18.49 9.11 -4.77
C PRO A 148 -19.64 10.13 -4.65
N ASP A 149 -20.36 10.39 -5.75
CA ASP A 149 -21.50 11.33 -5.77
C ASP A 149 -22.70 10.81 -4.94
N ALA A 150 -22.79 9.49 -4.80
CA ALA A 150 -23.78 8.79 -3.98
C ALA A 150 -23.08 7.73 -3.12
N PRO A 151 -23.65 7.35 -1.95
CA PRO A 151 -23.13 6.24 -1.17
C PRO A 151 -22.98 4.98 -2.01
N LEU A 152 -21.86 4.30 -1.82
CA LEU A 152 -21.58 3.00 -2.41
C LEU A 152 -22.65 1.99 -1.97
N GLN A 153 -22.90 0.99 -2.82
CA GLN A 153 -23.82 -0.08 -2.52
C GLN A 153 -23.22 -1.02 -1.47
N ALA A 154 -24.05 -1.57 -0.59
CA ALA A 154 -23.60 -2.51 0.42
C ALA A 154 -23.35 -3.90 -0.15
N LEU A 155 -22.46 -4.66 0.50
CA LEU A 155 -22.08 -6.03 0.12
C LEU A 155 -21.42 -6.16 -1.26
N MET A 156 -20.92 -5.06 -1.81
CA MET A 156 -20.32 -4.98 -3.13
C MET A 156 -18.81 -4.89 -3.07
N THR A 157 -18.14 -5.48 -4.06
CA THR A 157 -16.71 -5.28 -4.28
C THR A 157 -16.50 -4.15 -5.28
N TYR A 158 -15.66 -3.19 -4.91
CA TYR A 158 -15.23 -2.10 -5.77
C TYR A 158 -13.77 -2.28 -6.15
N THR A 159 -13.42 -1.95 -7.38
CA THR A 159 -12.06 -1.97 -7.92
C THR A 159 -11.63 -0.55 -8.26
N VAL A 160 -10.48 -0.14 -7.76
CA VAL A 160 -9.89 1.17 -8.06
C VAL A 160 -8.74 0.97 -9.04
N LYS A 161 -8.73 1.74 -10.13
CA LYS A 161 -7.73 1.67 -11.21
C LYS A 161 -7.12 3.03 -11.47
N LEU A 162 -5.80 3.13 -11.34
CA LEU A 162 -5.01 4.33 -11.59
C LEU A 162 -4.05 4.05 -12.75
N THR A 163 -4.20 4.76 -13.86
CA THR A 163 -3.41 4.51 -15.09
C THR A 163 -2.17 5.38 -15.16
N ASN A 164 -1.25 5.03 -16.06
CA ASN A 164 -0.11 5.87 -16.45
C ASN A 164 -0.50 7.18 -17.19
N GLY A 165 -1.79 7.45 -17.39
CA GLY A 165 -2.31 8.74 -17.84
C GLY A 165 -2.29 9.82 -16.76
N ILE A 166 -2.21 9.44 -15.48
CA ILE A 166 -1.96 10.36 -14.36
C ILE A 166 -0.50 10.78 -14.42
N LYS A 167 -0.22 12.10 -14.46
CA LYS A 167 1.14 12.62 -14.66
C LYS A 167 1.60 13.57 -13.57
N ASP A 168 2.91 13.66 -13.42
CA ASP A 168 3.57 14.71 -12.63
C ASP A 168 3.84 15.99 -13.43
N ASP A 169 4.45 16.97 -12.76
CA ASP A 169 4.84 18.26 -13.32
C ASP A 169 5.89 18.15 -14.45
N SER A 170 6.62 17.03 -14.50
CA SER A 170 7.59 16.68 -15.55
C SER A 170 6.97 15.87 -16.70
N ASN A 171 5.64 15.72 -16.72
CA ASN A 171 4.88 14.95 -17.72
C ASN A 171 5.25 13.45 -17.76
N GLN A 172 5.78 12.90 -16.67
CA GLN A 172 5.97 11.47 -16.48
C GLN A 172 4.69 10.87 -15.88
N GLY A 173 4.19 9.81 -16.49
CA GLY A 173 3.01 9.13 -15.97
C GLY A 173 3.33 8.13 -14.87
N LEU A 174 2.30 7.72 -14.13
CA LEU A 174 2.39 6.73 -13.05
C LEU A 174 3.06 5.42 -13.52
N ASN A 175 4.02 4.92 -12.75
CA ASN A 175 4.78 3.67 -13.00
C ASN A 175 5.42 3.53 -14.40
N GLN A 176 5.65 4.64 -15.12
CA GLN A 176 6.32 4.62 -16.41
C GLN A 176 7.80 4.22 -16.27
N GLY A 177 8.29 3.37 -17.19
CA GLY A 177 9.69 2.93 -17.23
C GLY A 177 9.99 1.64 -16.46
N PHE A 178 9.00 1.07 -15.76
CA PHE A 178 9.05 -0.33 -15.32
C PHE A 178 8.60 -1.22 -16.48
N GLU A 179 9.53 -1.62 -17.34
CA GLU A 179 9.30 -2.49 -18.52
C GLU A 179 8.72 -3.89 -18.19
N ALA A 180 8.42 -4.18 -16.92
CA ALA A 180 7.77 -5.42 -16.47
C ALA A 180 6.64 -5.21 -15.45
N GLY A 181 6.26 -3.96 -15.13
CA GLY A 181 5.24 -3.65 -14.13
C GLY A 181 3.87 -3.34 -14.75
N PRO A 182 2.77 -3.57 -14.02
CA PRO A 182 1.46 -3.16 -14.47
C PRO A 182 1.44 -1.63 -14.65
N GLN A 183 1.05 -1.19 -15.86
CA GLN A 183 0.87 0.22 -16.21
C GLN A 183 -0.37 0.84 -15.54
N VAL A 184 -1.10 0.02 -14.79
CA VAL A 184 -2.28 0.36 -14.02
C VAL A 184 -2.05 -0.11 -12.59
N GLU A 185 -2.11 0.81 -11.65
CA GLU A 185 -2.22 0.50 -10.23
C GLU A 185 -3.66 0.08 -9.94
N GLU A 186 -3.84 -1.13 -9.41
CA GLU A 186 -5.16 -1.69 -9.16
C GLU A 186 -5.26 -2.28 -7.76
N TRP A 187 -6.36 -2.03 -7.08
CA TRP A 187 -6.73 -2.74 -5.86
C TRP A 187 -8.24 -2.78 -5.71
N SER A 188 -8.73 -3.75 -4.93
CA SER A 188 -10.14 -3.87 -4.62
C SER A 188 -10.42 -3.73 -3.12
N PHE A 189 -11.67 -3.41 -2.79
CA PHE A 189 -12.18 -3.41 -1.43
C PHE A 189 -13.67 -3.77 -1.45
N ARG A 190 -14.19 -4.21 -0.30
CA ARG A 190 -15.59 -4.62 -0.15
C ARG A 190 -16.31 -3.75 0.86
N THR A 191 -17.44 -3.22 0.46
CA THR A 191 -18.37 -2.51 1.34
C THR A 191 -19.25 -3.48 2.09
N GLU A 192 -19.58 -3.14 3.33
CA GLU A 192 -20.57 -3.89 4.11
C GLU A 192 -21.54 -2.92 4.76
N PRO A 193 -22.79 -3.35 5.03
CA PRO A 193 -23.66 -2.56 5.89
C PRO A 193 -23.00 -2.42 7.27
N PRO A 194 -23.26 -1.32 7.98
CA PRO A 194 -22.87 -1.22 9.36
C PRO A 194 -23.46 -2.37 10.17
N SER A 195 -22.63 -3.01 10.98
CA SER A 195 -23.02 -4.07 11.90
C SER A 195 -22.53 -3.72 13.29
N VAL A 196 -23.36 -4.07 14.28
CA VAL A 196 -23.03 -3.99 15.70
C VAL A 196 -22.74 -5.38 16.23
N ARG A 197 -21.71 -5.51 17.05
CA ARG A 197 -21.41 -6.74 17.79
C ARG A 197 -20.97 -6.41 19.20
N PHE A 198 -21.18 -7.32 20.15
CA PHE A 198 -20.47 -7.24 21.41
C PHE A 198 -18.96 -7.39 21.17
N THR A 199 -18.15 -6.68 21.96
CA THR A 199 -16.69 -6.71 21.83
C THR A 199 -16.12 -8.09 22.20
N GLU A 200 -16.73 -8.74 23.18
CA GLU A 200 -16.36 -10.09 23.64
C GLU A 200 -17.51 -11.08 23.45
N ALA A 201 -17.15 -12.35 23.24
CA ALA A 201 -18.11 -13.46 23.16
C ALA A 201 -18.72 -13.83 24.52
N SER A 202 -18.01 -13.52 25.60
CA SER A 202 -18.46 -13.77 26.97
C SER A 202 -17.95 -12.68 27.90
N TYR A 203 -18.78 -12.29 28.86
CA TYR A 203 -18.41 -11.38 29.93
C TYR A 203 -18.59 -12.10 31.26
N SER A 204 -17.66 -11.92 32.18
CA SER A 204 -17.73 -12.50 33.53
C SER A 204 -17.32 -11.48 34.58
N ALA A 205 -17.92 -11.60 35.76
CA ALA A 205 -17.58 -10.87 36.97
C ALA A 205 -17.83 -11.81 38.15
N ASN A 206 -17.10 -11.65 39.26
CA ASN A 206 -17.43 -12.40 40.47
C ASN A 206 -18.70 -11.85 41.09
N GLU A 207 -19.39 -12.68 41.86
CA GLU A 207 -20.70 -12.36 42.48
C GLU A 207 -20.65 -11.16 43.45
N LEU A 208 -19.44 -10.78 43.91
CA LEU A 208 -19.22 -9.63 44.80
C LEU A 208 -18.62 -8.41 44.08
N ASP A 209 -18.28 -8.52 42.80
CA ASP A 209 -17.67 -7.42 42.01
C ASP A 209 -18.73 -6.42 41.50
N GLY A 210 -20.01 -6.73 41.66
CA GLY A 210 -21.13 -5.86 41.34
C GLY A 210 -21.53 -5.93 39.86
N SER A 211 -21.03 -5.00 39.03
CA SER A 211 -21.47 -4.84 37.63
C SER A 211 -20.41 -5.26 36.63
N VAL A 212 -20.84 -5.90 35.54
CA VAL A 212 -19.99 -6.20 34.38
C VAL A 212 -20.24 -5.16 33.28
N LEU A 213 -19.16 -4.57 32.74
CA LEU A 213 -19.27 -3.64 31.61
C LEU A 213 -19.32 -4.44 30.30
N VAL A 214 -20.49 -4.51 29.69
CA VAL A 214 -20.69 -5.06 28.35
C VAL A 214 -20.48 -3.96 27.33
N THR A 215 -19.56 -4.13 26.39
CA THR A 215 -19.30 -3.15 25.33
C THR A 215 -19.73 -3.68 23.98
N ALA A 216 -20.18 -2.79 23.11
CA ALA A 216 -20.49 -3.10 21.71
C ALA A 216 -19.59 -2.25 20.79
N SER A 217 -19.28 -2.81 19.63
CA SER A 217 -18.48 -2.16 18.59
C SER A 217 -19.22 -2.18 17.26
N LEU A 218 -19.09 -1.09 16.52
CA LEU A 218 -19.50 -1.01 15.12
C LEU A 218 -18.34 -1.45 14.23
N ASN A 219 -18.63 -2.10 13.10
CA ASN A 219 -17.62 -2.41 12.09
C ASN A 219 -17.26 -1.21 11.20
N SER A 220 -18.10 -0.17 11.17
CA SER A 220 -17.98 0.98 10.29
C SER A 220 -18.78 2.15 10.84
N ALA A 221 -18.34 3.37 10.54
CA ALA A 221 -19.00 4.57 11.01
C ALA A 221 -20.43 4.69 10.44
N LEU A 222 -21.37 5.14 11.26
CA LEU A 222 -22.74 5.34 10.80
C LEU A 222 -22.93 6.68 10.07
N ALA A 223 -23.72 6.66 8.99
CA ALA A 223 -24.14 7.88 8.31
C ALA A 223 -25.36 8.54 8.98
N VAL A 224 -26.16 7.76 9.69
CA VAL A 224 -27.41 8.19 10.36
C VAL A 224 -27.50 7.56 11.74
N SER A 225 -28.17 8.25 12.67
CA SER A 225 -28.37 7.71 14.01
C SER A 225 -29.16 6.40 13.95
N THR A 226 -28.65 5.37 14.61
CA THR A 226 -29.24 4.04 14.64
C THR A 226 -29.35 3.56 16.07
N THR A 227 -30.48 2.95 16.41
CA THR A 227 -30.75 2.43 17.74
C THR A 227 -30.79 0.90 17.75
N VAL A 228 -30.26 0.30 18.80
CA VAL A 228 -30.25 -1.16 19.02
C VAL A 228 -30.85 -1.43 20.40
N GLN A 229 -31.90 -2.26 20.46
CA GLN A 229 -32.43 -2.74 21.73
C GLN A 229 -31.51 -3.82 22.29
N VAL A 230 -31.23 -3.72 23.58
CA VAL A 230 -30.42 -4.66 24.34
C VAL A 230 -31.22 -5.13 25.54
N ASP A 231 -31.54 -6.42 25.53
CA ASP A 231 -32.26 -7.10 26.58
C ASP A 231 -31.43 -8.23 27.15
N THR A 232 -31.44 -8.38 28.47
CA THR A 232 -30.96 -9.61 29.13
C THR A 232 -32.06 -10.65 29.14
N SER A 233 -31.71 -11.92 28.96
CA SER A 233 -32.65 -13.04 29.00
C SER A 233 -32.14 -14.16 29.90
N ASP A 234 -33.05 -14.83 30.60
CA ASP A 234 -32.73 -15.98 31.44
C ASP A 234 -32.19 -17.16 30.62
N ASN A 235 -31.28 -17.92 31.23
CA ASN A 235 -30.90 -19.25 30.76
C ASN A 235 -30.59 -20.15 31.97
N THR A 236 -29.32 -20.47 32.24
CA THR A 236 -28.93 -21.18 33.47
C THR A 236 -28.90 -20.25 34.69
N ALA A 237 -28.59 -18.98 34.48
CA ALA A 237 -28.79 -17.91 35.47
C ALA A 237 -30.15 -17.25 35.21
N THR A 238 -30.85 -16.88 36.28
CA THR A 238 -32.18 -16.29 36.22
C THR A 238 -32.27 -14.98 37.03
N ALA A 239 -32.91 -13.96 36.46
CA ALA A 239 -33.10 -12.69 37.15
C ALA A 239 -33.96 -12.87 38.42
N GLY A 240 -34.95 -13.76 38.36
CA GLY A 240 -35.86 -14.04 39.47
C GLY A 240 -35.19 -14.70 40.69
N SER A 241 -34.07 -15.40 40.50
CA SER A 241 -33.30 -16.01 41.60
C SER A 241 -32.24 -15.08 42.18
N GLY A 242 -32.08 -13.88 41.61
CA GLY A 242 -31.08 -12.90 42.05
C GLY A 242 -29.68 -13.09 41.42
N ASP A 243 -29.54 -13.98 40.43
CA ASP A 243 -28.25 -14.24 39.77
C ASP A 243 -27.74 -13.01 38.98
N TYR A 244 -28.68 -12.23 38.44
CA TYR A 244 -28.39 -10.98 37.77
C TYR A 244 -29.60 -10.03 37.83
N THR A 245 -29.38 -8.74 37.61
CA THR A 245 -30.46 -7.76 37.47
C THR A 245 -30.85 -7.65 35.99
N ALA A 246 -32.10 -7.98 35.66
CA ALA A 246 -32.59 -7.86 34.28
C ALA A 246 -32.48 -6.41 33.78
N THR A 247 -31.99 -6.25 32.56
CA THR A 247 -31.81 -4.95 31.90
C THR A 247 -32.48 -4.99 30.53
N SER A 248 -33.21 -3.92 30.21
CA SER A 248 -33.75 -3.63 28.89
C SER A 248 -33.44 -2.17 28.59
N THR A 249 -32.62 -1.93 27.57
CA THR A 249 -32.14 -0.57 27.25
C THR A 249 -31.91 -0.41 25.75
N THR A 250 -31.83 0.84 25.31
CA THR A 250 -31.55 1.19 23.93
C THR A 250 -30.15 1.77 23.83
N LEU A 251 -29.28 1.12 23.06
CA LEU A 251 -28.03 1.74 22.61
C LEU A 251 -28.33 2.64 21.42
N THR A 252 -27.87 3.89 21.49
CA THR A 252 -27.97 4.84 20.38
C THR A 252 -26.57 5.08 19.84
N PHE A 253 -26.40 4.83 18.56
CA PHE A 253 -25.19 5.14 17.82
C PHE A 253 -25.46 6.38 16.95
N ASN A 254 -24.64 7.40 17.10
CA ASN A 254 -24.77 8.67 16.39
C ASN A 254 -24.02 8.62 15.04
N PRO A 255 -24.35 9.51 14.09
CA PRO A 255 -23.55 9.65 12.88
C PRO A 255 -22.07 9.94 13.20
N GLY A 256 -21.17 9.21 12.56
CA GLY A 256 -19.72 9.34 12.74
C GLY A 256 -19.11 8.50 13.87
N GLU A 257 -19.92 7.80 14.68
CA GLU A 257 -19.48 6.74 15.60
C GLU A 257 -19.30 5.40 14.89
#